data_AF-A0A800C5Q0-F1
#
_entry.id   AF-A0A800C5Q0-F1
#
_cell.length_a   1.000
_cell.length_b   1.000
_cell.length_c   1.000
_cell.angle_alpha   90.00
_cell.angle_beta   90.00
_cell.angle_gamma   90.00
#
_symmetry.space_group_name_H-M   'P 1'
#
loop_
_entity.id
_entity.type
_entity.pdbx_description
1 polymer ?
#
loop_
_entity_poly.entity_id
_entity_poly.type
_entity_poly.pdbx_seq_one_letter_code
_entity_poly.pdbx_strand_id
1 'polypeptide(L)' 'MPKFGYSAKIEGPCGKAFGREMRISPQHAMEICRAICNMRLSGAREYLEDVQ' A
#
# COMPACT_ATOMS: atom_id res chain seq x y z
N MET A 1 -23.88 -6.93 -0.58
CA MET A 1 -22.43 -6.75 -0.31
C MET A 1 -22.06 -5.31 -0.61
N PRO A 2 -21.41 -4.57 0.30
CA PRO A 2 -20.96 -3.22 -0.01
C PRO A 2 -19.92 -3.28 -1.13
N LYS A 3 -20.05 -2.42 -2.15
CA LYS A 3 -19.03 -2.24 -3.18
C LYS A 3 -17.95 -1.32 -2.61
N PHE A 4 -16.84 -1.91 -2.18
CA PHE A 4 -15.66 -1.13 -1.76
C PHE A 4 -14.87 -0.76 -3.01
N GLY A 5 -14.88 0.53 -3.34
CA GLY A 5 -14.10 1.09 -4.44
C GLY A 5 -12.76 1.64 -3.95
N TYR A 6 -11.80 1.74 -4.87
CA TYR A 6 -10.59 2.52 -4.64
C TYR A 6 -10.93 4.02 -4.75
N SER A 7 -10.34 4.84 -3.89
CA SER A 7 -10.43 6.30 -3.98
C SER A 7 -9.66 6.85 -5.19
N ALA A 8 -8.59 6.17 -5.59
CA ALA A 8 -7.78 6.56 -6.74
C ALA A 8 -8.44 6.16 -8.07
N LYS A 9 -8.57 7.13 -8.97
CA LYS A 9 -8.96 6.92 -10.36
C LYS A 9 -7.68 6.85 -11.20
N ILE A 10 -7.29 5.65 -11.60
CA ILE A 10 -6.11 5.41 -12.43
C ILE A 10 -6.58 4.74 -13.71
N GLU A 11 -6.23 5.34 -14.84
CA GLU A 11 -6.50 4.86 -16.19
C GLU A 11 -5.20 4.33 -16.81
N GLY A 12 -5.19 3.07 -17.25
CA GLY A 12 -4.01 2.38 -17.79
C GLY A 12 -3.75 1.00 -17.17
N PRO A 13 -2.76 0.25 -17.68
CA PRO A 13 -2.37 -1.05 -17.13
C PRO A 13 -1.74 -0.86 -15.75
N CYS A 14 -2.51 -1.17 -14.70
CA CYS A 14 -2.08 -1.04 -13.31
C CYS A 14 -2.46 -2.27 -12.49
N GLY A 15 -1.57 -2.68 -11.58
CA GLY A 15 -1.88 -3.66 -10.54
C GLY A 15 -2.57 -2.96 -9.37
N LYS A 16 -3.70 -3.50 -8.91
CA LYS A 16 -4.42 -2.99 -7.73
C LYS A 16 -4.48 -4.10 -6.68
N ALA A 17 -4.13 -3.77 -5.44
CA ALA A 17 -4.22 -4.67 -4.30
C ALA A 17 -4.97 -3.98 -3.16
N PHE A 18 -5.70 -4.75 -2.35
CA PHE A 18 -6.42 -4.22 -1.19
C PHE A 18 -6.49 -5.27 -0.08
N GLY A 19 -6.01 -4.92 1.11
CA GLY A 19 -6.11 -5.75 2.31
C GLY A 19 -7.29 -5.29 3.18
N ARG A 20 -8.05 -6.24 3.74
CA ARG A 20 -9.16 -5.96 4.67
C ARG A 20 -8.90 -6.61 6.02
N GLU A 21 -9.45 -6.00 7.07
CA GLU A 21 -9.48 -6.54 8.43
C GLU A 21 -8.08 -6.93 8.97
N MET A 22 -7.06 -6.16 8.57
CA MET A 22 -5.70 -6.37 9.05
C MET A 22 -5.59 -5.95 10.51
N ARG A 23 -5.03 -6.84 11.34
CA ARG A 23 -4.78 -6.60 12.78
C ARG A 23 -3.47 -5.85 13.00
N ILE A 24 -3.37 -4.66 12.42
CA ILE A 24 -2.19 -3.78 12.52
C ILE A 24 -2.59 -2.38 12.98
N SER A 25 -1.63 -1.63 13.53
CA SER A 25 -1.87 -0.23 13.89
C SER A 25 -2.12 0.61 12.62
N PRO A 26 -3.27 1.32 12.53
CA PRO A 26 -3.54 2.20 11.39
C PRO A 26 -2.52 3.33 11.25
N GLN A 27 -1.96 3.81 12.37
CA GLN A 27 -0.99 4.91 12.38
C GLN A 27 0.34 4.47 11.75
N HIS A 28 0.88 3.33 12.20
CA HIS A 28 2.12 2.80 11.63
C HIS A 28 1.94 2.44 10.15
N ALA A 29 0.80 1.86 9.79
CA ALA A 29 0.50 1.54 8.39
C ALA A 29 0.50 2.81 7.51
N MET A 30 -0.04 3.93 8.00
CA MET A 30 -0.06 5.19 7.26
C MET A 30 1.35 5.73 7.01
N GLU A 31 2.21 5.70 8.03
CA GLU A 31 3.61 6.17 7.92
C GLU A 31 4.43 5.29 6.98
N ILE A 32 4.26 3.95 7.04
CA ILE A 32 4.89 3.03 6.09
C ILE A 32 4.40 3.31 4.66
N CYS A 33 3.09 3.47 4.44
CA CYS A 33 2.54 3.80 3.12
C CYS A 33 3.09 5.12 2.57
N ARG A 34 3.30 6.13 3.43
CA ARG A 34 3.92 7.41 3.06
C ARG A 34 5.38 7.22 2.65
N ALA A 35 6.14 6.42 3.39
CA ALA A 35 7.55 6.18 3.11
C ALA A 35 7.77 5.48 1.76
N ILE A 36 6.97 4.45 1.43
CA ILE A 36 7.12 3.69 0.18
C ILE A 36 6.46 4.35 -1.04
N CYS A 37 5.75 5.47 -0.84
CA CYS A 37 5.06 6.17 -1.92
C CYS A 37 6.07 6.69 -2.96
N ASN A 38 5.78 6.47 -4.25
CA ASN A 38 6.66 6.81 -5.38
C ASN A 38 7.98 6.02 -5.48
N MET A 39 8.19 5.00 -4.65
CA MET A 39 9.31 4.07 -4.84
C MET A 39 9.03 3.08 -5.98
N ARG A 40 10.09 2.59 -6.62
CA ARG A 40 9.99 1.41 -7.50
C ARG A 40 9.72 0.18 -6.65
N LEU A 41 9.02 -0.81 -7.22
CA LEU A 41 8.65 -2.04 -6.50
C LEU A 41 9.84 -2.74 -5.86
N SER A 42 10.99 -2.78 -6.54
CA SER A 42 12.22 -3.37 -6.00
C SER A 42 12.76 -2.59 -4.79
N GLY A 43 12.88 -1.27 -4.90
CA GLY A 43 13.38 -0.43 -3.80
C GLY A 43 12.44 -0.39 -2.60
N ALA A 44 11.13 -0.41 -2.82
CA ALA A 44 10.15 -0.53 -1.74
C ALA A 44 10.27 -1.86 -1.00
N ARG A 45 10.56 -2.95 -1.71
CA ARG A 45 10.77 -4.27 -1.10
C ARG A 45 12.02 -4.29 -0.21
N GLU A 46 13.15 -3.82 -0.74
CA GLU A 46 14.42 -3.74 0.01
C GLU A 46 14.24 -2.88 1.27
N TYR A 47 13.61 -1.70 1.12
CA TYR A 47 13.33 -0.82 2.26
C TYR A 47 12.50 -1.49 3.37
N LEU A 48 11.49 -2.30 3.00
CA LEU A 48 10.65 -2.99 3.98
C LEU A 48 11.36 -4.19 4.63
N GLU A 49 12.31 -4.82 3.94
CA GLU A 49 13.12 -5.91 4.48
C GLU A 49 14.19 -5.39 5.47
N ASP A 50 14.70 -4.17 5.26
CA ASP A 50 15.66 -3.51 6.17
C ASP A 50 15.05 -3.03 7.49
N VAL A 51 13.75 -2.68 7.49
CA VAL A 51 13.01 -2.28 8.69
C VAL A 51 12.56 -3.55 9.44
N GLN A 52 13.50 -4.19 10.15
CA GLN A 52 13.22 -5.32 11.06
C GLN A 52 12.62 -4.88 12.40
#